data_AF-A0A3Q3MRR6-F1
#
_entry.id   AF-A0A3Q3MRR6-F1
#
_cell.length_a   1.000
_cell.length_b   1.000
_cell.length_c   1.000
_cell.angle_alpha   90.00
_cell.angle_beta   90.00
_cell.angle_gamma   90.00
#
_symmetry.space_group_name_H-M   'P 1'
#
loop_
_entity.id
_entity.type
_entity.pdbx_description
1 polymer ?
#
loop_
_entity_poly.entity_id
_entity_poly.type
_entity_poly.pdbx_seq_one_letter_code
_entity_poly.pdbx_strand_id
1 'polypeptide(L)' 'MTDLDIQELANLTAGDADVDNFERLFTKLKEMKDKASSLPHEQRKVHAEKVAKAFWMAIGGDDDEIDGLSSGEES' A
#
# COMPACT_ATOMS: atom_id res chain seq x y z
N MET A 1 -2.55 -0.87 -13.99
CA MET A 1 -3.78 -0.59 -13.22
C MET A 1 -3.49 -0.50 -11.73
N THR A 2 -2.73 -1.43 -11.15
CA THR A 2 -2.21 -1.37 -9.77
C THR A 2 -1.34 -0.16 -9.45
N ASP A 3 -0.47 0.26 -10.38
CA ASP A 3 0.35 1.47 -10.20
C ASP A 3 -0.47 2.74 -10.03
N LEU A 4 -1.60 2.86 -10.73
CA LEU A 4 -2.54 3.98 -10.59
C LEU A 4 -3.18 3.99 -9.20
N ASP A 5 -3.58 2.81 -8.70
CA ASP A 5 -4.14 2.66 -7.36
C ASP A 5 -3.13 3.05 -6.27
N ILE A 6 -1.85 2.70 -6.45
CA ILE A 6 -0.76 3.04 -5.52
C ILE A 6 -0.44 4.55 -5.56
N GLN A 7 -0.42 5.14 -6.76
CA GLN A 7 -0.18 6.57 -6.91
C GLN A 7 -1.31 7.41 -6.31
N GLU A 8 -2.56 6.95 -6.43
CA GLU A 8 -3.70 7.58 -5.74
C GLU A 8 -3.58 7.47 -4.21
N LEU A 9 -3.14 6.31 -3.69
CA LEU A 9 -2.85 6.15 -2.27
C LEU A 9 -1.84 7.17 -1.77
N ALA A 10 -0.70 7.30 -2.47
CA ALA A 10 0.35 8.24 -2.12
C ALA A 10 -0.15 9.70 -2.14
N ASN A 11 -1.00 10.07 -3.11
CA ASN A 11 -1.59 11.41 -3.19
C ASN A 11 -2.58 11.68 -2.07
N LEU A 12 -3.41 10.69 -1.72
CA LEU A 12 -4.34 10.77 -0.60
C LEU A 12 -3.59 10.92 0.73
N THR A 13 -2.32 10.51 0.82
CA THR A 13 -1.55 10.61 2.07
C THR A 13 -0.58 11.77 2.15
N ALA A 14 -0.15 12.28 1.00
CA ALA A 14 0.60 13.53 0.93
C ALA A 14 -0.31 14.77 1.06
N GLY A 15 -1.64 14.60 0.96
CA GLY A 15 -2.64 15.66 1.14
C GLY A 15 -2.92 16.00 2.60
N ASP A 16 -3.76 17.01 2.83
CA ASP A 16 -4.17 17.43 4.18
C ASP A 16 -4.72 16.26 5.01
N ALA A 17 -4.38 16.23 6.30
CA ALA A 17 -4.80 15.21 7.25
C ALA A 17 -6.27 15.43 7.67
N ASP A 18 -7.18 15.30 6.71
CA ASP A 18 -8.62 15.38 6.91
C ASP A 18 -9.24 13.98 7.09
N VAL A 19 -10.32 13.90 7.86
CA VAL A 19 -11.09 12.65 8.09
C VAL A 19 -11.60 12.04 6.78
N ASP A 20 -12.06 12.87 5.84
CA ASP A 20 -12.49 12.43 4.50
C ASP A 20 -11.34 11.76 3.72
N ASN A 21 -10.12 12.23 3.92
CA ASN A 21 -8.93 11.69 3.28
C ASN A 21 -8.58 10.31 3.86
N PHE A 22 -8.71 10.16 5.18
CA PHE A 22 -8.58 8.88 5.87
C PHE A 22 -9.64 7.84 5.45
N GLU A 23 -10.91 8.23 5.34
CA GLU A 23 -11.96 7.31 4.87
C GLU A 23 -11.74 6.88 3.41
N ARG A 24 -11.26 7.79 2.55
CA ARG A 24 -10.87 7.47 1.17
C ARG A 24 -9.70 6.50 1.11
N LEU A 25 -8.70 6.67 1.97
CA LEU A 25 -7.57 5.74 2.09
C LEU A 25 -8.03 4.34 2.48
N PHE A 26 -8.88 4.21 3.50
CA PHE A 26 -9.41 2.91 3.91
C PHE A 26 -10.29 2.26 2.84
N THR A 27 -11.09 3.06 2.12
CA THR A 27 -11.87 2.58 0.98
C THR A 27 -10.95 2.03 -0.11
N LYS A 28 -9.91 2.77 -0.48
CA LYS A 28 -8.94 2.35 -1.50
C LYS A 28 -8.15 1.12 -1.09
N LEU A 29 -7.73 1.02 0.17
CA LEU A 29 -7.09 -0.18 0.74
C LEU A 29 -7.99 -1.41 0.66
N LYS A 30 -9.28 -1.25 0.95
CA LYS A 30 -10.26 -2.34 0.85
C LYS A 30 -10.39 -2.83 -0.58
N GLU A 31 -10.44 -1.94 -1.56
CA GLU A 31 -10.48 -2.29 -2.99
C GLU A 31 -9.20 -3.01 -3.43
N MET A 32 -8.03 -2.55 -3.00
CA MET A 32 -6.76 -3.20 -3.30
C MET A 32 -6.63 -4.58 -2.66
N LYS A 33 -7.12 -4.75 -1.41
CA LYS A 33 -7.19 -6.06 -0.75
C LYS A 33 -8.10 -7.04 -1.49
N ASP A 34 -9.27 -6.58 -1.96
CA ASP A 34 -10.21 -7.41 -2.73
C ASP A 34 -9.59 -7.87 -4.06
N LYS A 35 -8.93 -6.93 -4.74
CA LYS A 35 -8.17 -7.19 -5.97
C LYS A 35 -7.01 -8.15 -5.72
N ALA A 36 -6.25 -7.98 -4.64
CA ALA A 36 -5.20 -8.90 -4.24
C ALA A 36 -5.77 -10.29 -3.97
N SER A 37 -6.93 -10.40 -3.30
CA SER A 37 -7.58 -11.68 -3.02
C SER A 37 -7.94 -12.47 -4.29
N SER A 38 -8.14 -11.77 -5.41
CA SER A 38 -8.38 -12.35 -6.74
C SER A 38 -7.11 -12.77 -7.50
N LEU A 39 -5.91 -12.45 -7.00
CA LEU A 39 -4.62 -12.76 -7.64
C LEU A 39 -4.01 -14.09 -7.15
N PRO A 40 -3.22 -14.79 -8.00
CA PRO A 40 -2.45 -15.96 -7.59
C PRO A 40 -1.46 -15.63 -6.47
N HIS A 41 -1.09 -16.63 -5.66
CA HIS A 41 -0.34 -16.44 -4.41
C HIS A 41 0.97 -15.64 -4.59
N GLU A 42 1.74 -15.94 -5.65
CA GLU A 42 2.99 -15.23 -5.97
C GLU A 42 2.74 -13.74 -6.28
N GLN A 43 1.67 -13.41 -7.00
CA GLN A 43 1.31 -12.02 -7.29
C GLN A 43 0.69 -11.31 -6.08
N ARG A 44 0.02 -12.04 -5.17
CA ARG A 44 -0.50 -11.51 -3.91
C ARG A 44 0.61 -10.98 -3.02
N LYS A 45 1.74 -11.69 -2.93
CA LYS A 45 2.88 -11.27 -2.10
C LYS A 45 3.45 -9.94 -2.59
N VAL A 46 3.71 -9.83 -3.90
CA VAL A 46 4.21 -8.60 -4.53
C VAL A 46 3.22 -7.45 -4.39
N HIS A 47 1.93 -7.72 -4.55
CA HIS A 47 0.88 -6.70 -4.40
C HIS A 47 0.77 -6.21 -2.95
N ALA A 48 0.80 -7.13 -1.98
CA ALA A 48 0.72 -6.81 -0.56
C ALA A 48 1.94 -5.98 -0.10
N GLU A 49 3.14 -6.33 -0.56
CA GLU A 49 4.36 -5.57 -0.27
C GLU A 49 4.25 -4.13 -0.77
N LYS A 50 3.83 -3.93 -2.02
CA LYS A 50 3.62 -2.58 -2.58
C LYS A 50 2.58 -1.77 -1.80
N VAL A 51 1.47 -2.40 -1.42
CA VAL A 51 0.42 -1.76 -0.61
C VAL A 51 0.94 -1.36 0.77
N ALA A 52 1.67 -2.26 1.43
CA ALA A 52 2.22 -2.02 2.76
C ALA A 52 3.25 -0.88 2.75
N LYS A 53 4.16 -0.85 1.76
CA LYS A 53 5.13 0.23 1.61
C LYS A 53 4.45 1.58 1.33
N ALA A 54 3.50 1.59 0.39
CA ALA A 54 2.73 2.79 0.10
C ALA A 54 1.97 3.29 1.33
N PHE A 55 1.39 2.39 2.13
CA PHE A 55 0.69 2.72 3.36
C PHE A 55 1.61 3.22 4.49
N TRP A 56 2.84 2.69 4.58
CA TRP A 56 3.82 3.14 5.56
C TRP A 56 4.28 4.57 5.28
N MET A 57 4.69 4.84 4.03
CA MET A 57 5.04 6.20 3.59
C MET A 57 3.90 7.18 3.79
N ALA A 58 2.69 6.69 3.56
CA ALA A 58 1.45 7.41 3.68
C ALA A 58 1.13 7.95 5.09
N ILE A 59 1.46 7.19 6.14
CA ILE A 59 1.23 7.63 7.53
C ILE A 59 2.40 8.47 8.06
N GLY A 60 3.36 8.84 7.20
CA GLY A 60 4.55 9.61 7.54
C GLY A 60 5.74 8.75 7.96
N GLY A 61 5.74 7.45 7.64
CA GLY A 61 6.92 6.60 7.80
C GLY A 61 7.92 6.77 6.66
N ASP A 62 9.18 6.45 6.89
CA ASP A 62 10.24 6.57 5.89
C ASP A 62 10.48 5.25 5.14
N ASP A 63 10.83 5.32 3.85
CA ASP A 63 11.12 4.12 3.04
C ASP A 63 12.35 3.36 3.59
N ASP A 64 13.34 4.08 4.14
CA ASP A 64 14.50 3.50 4.83
C ASP A 64 14.12 2.63 6.05
N GLU A 65 12.96 2.86 6.68
CA GLU A 65 12.51 2.05 7.83
C GLU A 65 11.98 0.67 7.40
N ILE A 66 11.59 0.56 6.13
CA ILE A 66 11.00 -0.65 5.54
C ILE A 66 11.88 -1.25 4.44
N ASP A 67 12.96 -0.56 4.06
CA ASP A 67 14.01 -1.07 3.20
C ASP A 67 14.79 -2.15 3.95
N GLY A 68 14.81 -3.36 3.40
CA GLY A 68 15.33 -4.56 4.08
C GLY A 68 14.28 -5.43 4.79
N LEU A 69 13.02 -4.97 4.95
CA LEU A 69 11.89 -5.83 5.34
C LEU A 69 11.29 -6.58 4.15
N SER A 70 11.73 -6.27 2.92
CA SER A 70 11.36 -7.04 1.74
C SER A 70 11.70 -8.51 2.01
N SER A 71 10.82 -9.41 1.59
CA SER A 71 10.95 -10.84 1.85
C SER A 71 12.11 -11.47 1.06
N GLY A 72 13.34 -11.04 1.32
CA GLY A 72 14.54 -11.81 1.12
C GLY A 72 14.49 -12.96 2.12
N GLU A 73 14.13 -14.13 1.59
CA GLU A 73 14.45 -15.46 2.09
C GLU A 73 15.38 -15.48 3.32
N GLU A 74 14.80 -15.60 4.52
CA GLU A 74 15.50 -16.22 5.65
C GLU A 74 14.70 -17.46 6.07
N SER A 75 15.24 -18.62 5.69
CA SER A 75 14.90 -20.02 5.99
C SER A 75 14.06 -20.80 4.97
#